data_AF-A0A6J4SPW1-F1
#
_entry.id   AF-A0A6J4SPW1-F1
#
_cell.length_a   1.000
_cell.length_b   1.000
_cell.length_c   1.000
_cell.angle_alpha   90.00
_cell.angle_beta   90.00
_cell.angle_gamma   90.00
#
_symmetry.space_group_name_H-M   'P 1'
#
loop_
_entity.id
_entity.type
_entity.pdbx_description
1 polymer ?
#
loop_
_entity_poly.entity_id
_entity_poly.type
_entity_poly.pdbx_seq_one_letter_code
_entity_poly.pdbx_strand_id
1 'polypeptide(L)' 'TPVTWDEVAACERAGDPDLLRFTSTQVLARVAEHGDLFADALSVVQAPPAL' A
#
# COMPACT_ATOMS: atom_id res chain seq x y z
N THR A 1 -1.66 0.82 6.80
CA THR A 1 -0.26 0.96 6.39
C THR A 1 -0.21 0.96 4.87
N PRO A 2 0.62 1.79 4.20
CA PRO A 2 0.80 1.71 2.75
C PRO A 2 1.31 0.33 2.31
N VAL A 3 0.84 -0.14 1.16
CA VAL A 3 1.20 -1.43 0.55
C VAL A 3 1.48 -1.24 -0.93
N THR A 4 2.19 -2.19 -1.52
CA THR A 4 2.43 -2.25 -2.96
C THR A 4 1.26 -2.90 -3.69
N TRP A 5 1.17 -2.68 -5.01
CA TRP A 5 0.19 -3.36 -5.84
C TRP A 5 0.44 -4.87 -5.95
N ASP A 6 1.70 -5.29 -5.87
CA ASP A 6 2.06 -6.72 -5.89
C ASP A 6 1.51 -7.45 -4.66
N GLU A 7 1.57 -6.82 -3.48
CA GLU A 7 0.98 -7.35 -2.24
C GLU A 7 -0.54 -7.45 -2.34
N VAL A 8 -1.20 -6.44 -2.93
CA VAL A 8 -2.66 -6.48 -3.17
C VAL A 8 -3.03 -7.62 -4.10
N ALA A 9 -2.30 -7.80 -5.21
CA ALA A 9 -2.54 -8.88 -6.15
C ALA A 9 -2.26 -10.26 -5.52
N ALA A 10 -1.28 -10.38 -4.63
CA ALA A 10 -1.02 -11.61 -3.90
C ALA A 10 -2.15 -11.95 -2.90
N CYS A 11 -2.65 -10.95 -2.18
CA CYS A 11 -3.78 -11.08 -1.27
C CYS A 11 -5.05 -11.55 -1.99
N GLU A 12 -5.35 -10.94 -3.14
CA GLU A 12 -6.50 -11.32 -3.97
C GLU A 12 -6.41 -12.77 -4.46
N ARG A 13 -5.26 -13.16 -5.04
CA ARG A 13 -5.05 -14.54 -5.50
C ARG A 13 -5.15 -15.58 -4.38
N ALA A 14 -4.72 -15.22 -3.18
CA ALA A 14 -4.80 -16.10 -2.01
C ALA A 14 -6.22 -16.16 -1.40
N GLY A 15 -7.08 -15.18 -1.69
CA GLY A 15 -8.39 -15.04 -1.05
C GLY A 15 -8.29 -14.78 0.46
N ASP A 16 -7.14 -14.31 0.94
CA ASP A 16 -6.84 -14.16 2.36
C ASP A 16 -6.61 -12.68 2.73
N PRO A 17 -7.59 -12.02 3.37
CA PRO A 17 -7.47 -10.63 3.77
C PRO A 17 -6.47 -10.41 4.91
N ASP A 18 -6.05 -11.45 5.63
CA ASP A 18 -5.07 -11.30 6.73
C ASP A 18 -3.66 -11.00 6.21
N LEU A 19 -3.38 -11.27 4.92
CA LEU A 19 -2.13 -10.91 4.26
C LEU A 19 -1.88 -9.40 4.17
N LEU A 20 -2.92 -8.58 4.32
CA LEU A 20 -2.82 -7.10 4.33
C LEU A 20 -3.16 -6.49 5.69
N ARG A 21 -3.21 -7.30 6.76
CA ARG A 21 -3.36 -6.80 8.13
C ARG A 21 -2.02 -6.74 8.84
N PHE A 22 -1.74 -5.59 9.43
CA PHE A 22 -0.49 -5.33 10.12
C PHE A 22 -0.76 -4.81 11.53
N THR A 23 -0.08 -5.38 12.51
CA THR A 23 0.04 -4.82 13.86
C THR A 23 0.94 -3.59 13.85
N SER A 24 0.89 -2.79 14.91
CA SER A 24 1.72 -1.59 15.04
C SER A 24 3.22 -1.87 14.91
N THR A 25 3.72 -2.98 15.47
CA THR A 25 5.14 -3.37 15.36
C THR A 25 5.51 -3.75 13.92
N GLN A 26 4.63 -4.46 13.21
CA GLN A 26 4.85 -4.80 11.80
C GLN A 26 4.85 -3.54 10.92
N VAL A 27 4.03 -2.54 11.23
CA VAL A 27 4.05 -1.26 10.52
C VAL A 27 5.41 -0.57 10.64
N LEU A 28 6.00 -0.53 11.85
CA LEU A 28 7.34 0.07 12.04
C LEU A 28 8.41 -0.66 11.24
N ALA A 29 8.38 -2.00 11.23
CA ALA A 29 9.32 -2.81 10.44
C ALA A 29 9.18 -2.50 8.94
N ARG A 30 7.95 -2.39 8.43
CA ARG A 30 7.68 -2.06 7.03
C ARG A 30 8.18 -0.68 6.62
N VAL A 31 8.03 0.33 7.47
CA VAL A 31 8.56 1.66 7.19
C VAL A 31 10.09 1.64 7.13
N ALA A 32 10.74 0.87 8.00
CA ALA A 32 12.20 0.70 7.95
C ALA A 32 12.67 -0.04 6.67
N GLU A 33 11.88 -1.00 6.17
CA GLU A 33 12.21 -1.77 4.96
C GLU A 33 11.93 -1.01 3.66
N HIS A 34 10.75 -0.40 3.54
CA HIS A 34 10.27 0.16 2.29
C HIS A 34 10.38 1.69 2.21
N GLY A 35 10.64 2.38 3.32
CA GLY A 35 10.50 3.82 3.39
C GLY A 35 9.04 4.27 3.22
N ASP A 36 8.85 5.46 2.63
CA ASP A 36 7.52 6.01 2.35
C ASP A 36 7.06 5.64 0.93
N LEU A 37 6.25 4.58 0.83
CA LEU A 37 5.64 4.14 -0.43
C LEU A 37 4.67 5.15 -1.04
N PHE A 38 4.24 6.17 -0.29
CA PHE A 38 3.29 7.19 -0.76
C PHE A 38 3.97 8.51 -1.12
N ALA A 39 5.29 8.64 -0.99
CA ALA A 39 6.01 9.88 -1.24
C ALA A 39 5.70 10.48 -2.64
N ASP A 40 5.64 9.64 -3.67
CA ASP A 40 5.38 10.08 -5.05
C ASP A 40 3.96 10.62 -5.26
N ALA A 41 2.99 10.18 -4.46
CA ALA A 41 1.60 10.64 -4.56
C ALA A 41 1.45 12.14 -4.26
N LEU A 42 2.41 12.74 -3.57
CA LEU A 42 2.44 14.18 -3.30
C LEU A 42 2.77 15.01 -4.56
N SER A 43 3.32 14.40 -5.60
CA SER A 43 3.79 15.10 -6.80
C SER A 43 2.76 15.20 -7.92
N VAL A 44 1.66 14.43 -7.86
CA VAL A 44 0.68 14.32 -8.94
C VAL A 44 -0.69 14.80 -8.49
N VAL A 45 -1.21 15.83 -9.16
CA VAL A 45 -2.60 16.29 -9.00
C VAL A 45 -3.40 15.79 -10.20
N GLN A 46 -4.44 15.00 -9.94
CA GLN A 46 -5.30 14.44 -10.98
C GLN A 46 -6.61 15.22 -11.05
N ALA A 47 -7.05 15.56 -12.27
CA ALA A 47 -8.37 16.13 -12.51
C ALA A 47 -9.37 14.99 -12.84
N PRO A 48 -10.65 15.12 -12.44
CA PRO A 48 -11.67 14.17 -12.88
C PRO A 48 -11.90 14.28 -14.40
N PRO A 49 -12.36 13.20 -15.06
CA PRO A 49 -12.72 13.25 -16.47
C PRO A 49 -13.91 14.19 -16.72
N ALA A 50 -14.00 14.75 -17.93
CA ALA A 50 -15.16 15.50 -18.35
C ALA A 50 -16.39 14.58 -18.51
N LEU A 51 -17.59 15.12 -18.22
CA LEU A 51 -18.88 14.44 -18.37
C LEU A 51 -19.30 14.34 -19.84
#